data_AF-A0A1E5A307-F1
#
_entry.id   AF-A0A1E5A307-F1
#
_cell.length_a   1.000
_cell.length_b   1.000
_cell.length_c   1.000
_cell.angle_alpha   90.00
_cell.angle_beta   90.00
_cell.angle_gamma   90.00
#
_symmetry.space_group_name_H-M   'P 1'
#
loop_
_entity.id
_entity.type
_entity.pdbx_description
1 polymer ?
#
loop_
_entity_poly.entity_id
_entity_poly.type
_entity_poly.pdbx_seq_one_letter_code
_entity_poly.pdbx_strand_id
1 'polypeptide(L)' 'MQAVIDGQGIALWDGLVQTEIDEGLPCFVLEQGLPNSGFYLVPGKDNLSRAALRFEEWLFVVAAEECE' A
#
# COMPACT_ATOMS: atom_id res chain seq x y z
N MET A 1 2.02 10.04 -2.76
CA MET A 1 1.76 11.02 -1.69
C MET A 1 2.26 12.43 -2.05
N GLN A 2 3.54 12.62 -2.40
CA GLN A 2 4.12 13.97 -2.64
C GLN A 2 3.31 14.89 -3.56
N ALA A 3 2.75 14.37 -4.67
CA ALA A 3 1.92 15.19 -5.57
C ALA A 3 0.68 15.82 -4.88
N VAL A 4 0.11 15.16 -3.86
CA VAL A 4 -1.02 15.70 -3.09
C VAL A 4 -0.54 16.80 -2.14
N ILE A 5 0.60 16.58 -1.48
CA ILE A 5 1.23 17.56 -0.59
C ILE A 5 1.58 18.83 -1.37
N ASP A 6 2.05 18.68 -2.61
CA ASP A 6 2.38 19.79 -3.51
C ASP A 6 1.13 20.47 -4.11
N GLY A 7 -0.09 20.07 -3.71
CA GLY A 7 -1.35 20.66 -4.17
C GLY A 7 -1.77 20.27 -5.58
N GLN A 8 -1.20 19.19 -6.15
CA GLN A 8 -1.42 18.78 -7.54
C GLN A 8 -2.52 17.72 -7.70
N GLY A 9 -3.24 17.38 -6.63
CA GLY A 9 -4.34 16.42 -6.73
C GLY A 9 -4.96 16.02 -5.39
N ILE A 10 -5.77 14.97 -5.44
CA ILE A 10 -6.45 14.33 -4.32
C ILE A 10 -6.06 12.85 -4.35
N ALA A 11 -5.79 12.26 -3.19
CA ALA A 11 -5.57 10.81 -3.07
C ALA A 11 -6.66 10.16 -2.22
N LEU A 12 -6.88 8.88 -2.48
CA LEU A 12 -7.66 8.02 -1.60
C LEU A 12 -6.85 7.73 -0.34
N TRP A 13 -7.56 7.65 0.78
CA TRP A 13 -6.98 7.29 2.06
C TRP A 13 -6.66 5.79 2.07
N ASP A 14 -5.41 5.46 2.38
CA ASP A 14 -4.98 4.14 2.83
C ASP A 14 -4.14 4.29 4.12
N GLY A 15 -3.85 3.18 4.79
CA GLY A 15 -3.06 3.20 6.03
C GLY A 15 -1.60 3.63 5.83
N LEU A 16 -1.08 3.67 4.60
CA LEU A 16 0.31 3.98 4.31
C LEU A 16 0.61 5.48 4.41
N VAL A 17 -0.42 6.33 4.33
CA VAL A 17 -0.30 7.79 4.40
C VAL A 17 -0.68 8.38 5.78
N GLN A 18 -0.84 7.52 6.79
CA GLN A 18 -1.26 7.92 8.12
C GLN A 18 -0.28 8.92 8.76
N THR A 19 1.03 8.75 8.54
CA THR A 19 2.04 9.66 9.09
C THR A 19 1.86 11.09 8.57
N GLU A 20 1.68 11.27 7.27
CA GLU A 20 1.49 12.58 6.67
C GLU A 20 0.17 13.24 7.08
N ILE A 21 -0.88 12.43 7.32
CA ILE A 21 -2.16 12.89 7.88
C ILE A 21 -1.95 13.39 9.32
N ASP A 22 -1.26 12.62 10.14
CA ASP A 22 -0.98 12.97 11.54
C ASP A 22 -0.11 14.24 11.65
N GLU A 23 0.78 14.45 10.68
CA GLU A 23 1.59 15.67 10.52
C GLU A 23 0.79 16.86 9.94
N GLY A 24 -0.47 16.67 9.53
CA GLY A 24 -1.35 17.71 9.00
C GLY A 24 -0.93 18.23 7.62
N LEU A 25 -0.19 17.44 6.84
CA LEU A 25 0.27 17.85 5.51
C LEU A 25 -0.89 17.91 4.49
N PRO A 26 -1.79 16.90 4.39
CA PRO A 26 -2.97 16.99 3.55
C PRO A 26 -4.19 17.56 4.29
N CYS A 27 -5.03 18.31 3.59
CA CYS A 27 -6.35 18.70 4.08
C CYS A 27 -7.38 17.59 3.80
N PHE A 28 -8.16 17.23 4.81
CA PHE A 28 -9.29 16.32 4.65
C PHE A 28 -10.40 16.96 3.79
N VAL A 29 -10.89 16.21 2.79
CA VAL A 29 -11.94 16.68 1.86
C VAL A 29 -13.25 15.91 2.05
N LEU A 30 -13.18 14.57 2.14
CA LEU A 30 -14.36 13.70 2.24
C LEU A 30 -13.98 12.33 2.81
N GLU A 31 -14.88 11.73 3.58
CA GLU A 31 -14.73 10.36 4.08
C GLU A 31 -15.18 9.36 3.01
N GLN A 32 -14.27 9.02 2.09
CA GLN A 32 -14.43 7.90 1.16
C GLN A 32 -13.22 6.98 1.27
N GLY A 33 -13.31 6.00 2.18
CA GLY A 33 -12.38 4.87 2.23
C GLY A 33 -12.81 3.76 1.27
N LEU A 34 -11.85 2.93 0.85
CA LEU A 34 -12.11 1.66 0.19
C LEU A 34 -11.88 0.53 1.22
N PRO A 35 -12.88 0.18 2.05
CA PRO A 35 -12.69 -0.75 3.16
C PRO A 35 -12.30 -2.18 2.73
N ASN A 36 -12.45 -2.50 1.44
CA ASN A 36 -12.09 -3.79 0.85
C ASN A 36 -11.01 -3.65 -0.25
N SER A 37 -10.23 -2.56 -0.25
CA SER A 37 -9.08 -2.45 -1.16
C SER A 37 -7.84 -3.09 -0.57
N GLY A 38 -7.04 -3.73 -1.42
CA GLY A 38 -5.76 -4.30 -1.05
C GLY A 38 -4.93 -4.63 -2.28
N PHE A 39 -3.71 -5.10 -2.04
CA PHE A 39 -2.82 -5.53 -3.10
C PHE A 39 -2.96 -7.04 -3.32
N TYR A 40 -3.07 -7.45 -4.58
CA TYR A 40 -2.99 -8.85 -4.95
C TYR A 40 -1.61 -9.13 -5.54
N LEU A 41 -0.96 -10.17 -5.06
CA LEU A 41 0.25 -10.70 -5.67
C LEU A 41 -0.14 -11.69 -6.76
N VAL A 42 0.37 -11.49 -7.97
CA VAL A 42 0.34 -12.51 -9.03
C VAL A 42 1.67 -13.25 -8.96
N PRO A 43 1.70 -14.55 -8.58
CA PRO A 43 2.95 -15.30 -8.50
C PRO A 43 3.66 -15.31 -9.86
N GLY A 44 4.98 -15.15 -9.81
CA GLY A 44 5.79 -15.26 -11.01
C GLY A 44 5.65 -16.63 -11.65
N LYS A 45 5.61 -16.63 -12.99
CA LYS A 45 5.64 -17.86 -13.80
C LYS A 45 7.07 -18.41 -13.88
N ASP A 46 7.22 -19.58 -14.49
CA ASP A 46 8.48 -20.32 -14.62
C ASP A 46 9.72 -19.45 -14.89
N ASN A 47 10.87 -19.87 -14.34
CA ASN A 47 12.17 -19.20 -14.41
C ASN A 47 12.30 -17.89 -13.60
N LEU A 48 11.65 -17.81 -12.43
CA LEU A 48 11.94 -16.76 -11.47
C LEU A 48 13.42 -16.75 -11.07
N SER A 49 13.98 -15.54 -10.94
CA SER A 49 15.29 -15.40 -10.31
C SER A 49 15.23 -15.83 -8.84
N ARG A 50 16.36 -16.27 -8.28
CA ARG A 50 16.45 -16.58 -6.84
C ARG A 50 16.02 -15.41 -5.94
N ALA A 51 16.24 -14.17 -6.39
CA ALA A 51 15.82 -12.98 -5.65
C ALA A 51 14.29 -12.81 -5.68
N ALA A 52 13.66 -13.03 -6.83
CA ALA A 52 12.21 -12.95 -6.97
C ALA A 52 11.50 -14.02 -6.12
N LEU A 53 12.01 -15.26 -6.12
CA LEU A 53 11.48 -16.33 -5.26
C LEU A 53 11.51 -15.95 -3.78
N ARG A 54 12.65 -15.45 -3.28
CA ARG A 54 12.78 -15.02 -1.88
C ARG A 54 11.85 -13.87 -1.53
N PHE A 55 11.65 -12.94 -2.48
CA PHE A 55 10.77 -11.81 -2.28
C PHE A 55 9.31 -12.26 -2.19
N GLU A 56 8.87 -13.17 -3.07
CA GLU A 56 7.53 -13.77 -3.00
C GLU A 56 7.33 -14.56 -1.70
N GLU A 57 8.29 -15.41 -1.32
CA GLU A 57 8.26 -16.14 -0.04
C GLU A 57 8.12 -15.21 1.16
N TRP A 58 8.89 -14.11 1.17
CA TRP A 58 8.80 -13.10 2.22
C TRP A 58 7.42 -12.42 2.25
N LEU A 59 6.87 -12.04 1.10
CA LEU A 59 5.54 -11.43 1.03
C LEU A 59 4.45 -12.35 1.58
N PHE A 60 4.52 -13.66 1.32
CA PHE A 60 3.56 -14.62 1.84
C PHE A 60 3.64 -14.80 3.37
N VAL A 61 4.83 -14.70 3.96
CA VAL A 61 4.99 -14.73 5.42
C VAL A 61 4.39 -13.48 6.05
N VAL A 62 4.74 -12.30 5.54
CA VAL A 62 4.25 -11.02 6.08
C VAL A 62 2.72 -10.90 5.93
N ALA A 63 2.17 -11.32 4.79
CA ALA A 63 0.73 -11.26 4.57
C ALA A 63 -0.06 -12.26 5.46
N ALA A 64 0.57 -13.32 5.96
CA ALA A 64 -0.08 -14.28 6.86
C ALA A 64 -0.13 -13.78 8.31
N GLU A 65 0.83 -12.96 8.74
CA GLU A 65 0.87 -12.37 10.08
C GLU A 65 -0.23 -11.30 10.30
N GLU A 66 -0.78 -10.72 9.23
CA GLU A 66 -1.91 -9.78 9.31
C GLU A 66 -3.30 -10.46 9.25
N CYS A 67 -3.36 -11.80 9.16
CA CYS A 67 -4.60 -12.57 9.13
C CYS A 67 -4.99 -13.20 10.49
N GLU A 68 -4.22 -12.97 11.56
CA GLU A 68 -4.54 -13.34 12.96
C GLU A 68 -5.03 -12.14 13.78
#